data_AF-A0ABD1CEZ3-F1
#
_entry.id   AF-A0ABD1CEZ3-F1
#
_cell.length_a   1.000
_cell.length_b   1.000
_cell.length_c   1.000
_cell.angle_alpha   90.00
_cell.angle_beta   90.00
_cell.angle_gamma   90.00
#
_symmetry.space_group_name_H-M   'P 1'
#
loop_
_entity.id
_entity.type
_entity.pdbx_description
1 polymer ?
#
loop_
_entity_poly.entity_id
_entity_poly.type
_entity_poly.pdbx_seq_one_letter_code
_entity_poly.pdbx_strand_id
1 'polypeptide(L)'
;QIPPETRRYRLTVMDVLVDYIRYKCHLLAGERNPAVLLAECNQLVSSLYIIFDGDAEFVTLTLLKMDPVAGGGAVALMYPVFEQILTRRPPSTGPGPGQKVVATSIMDYVRLLLCYKKWKAMVPARRDKEAINALAIKILPVRCPPVRTKQDLPFVRMLPRLSSTAAKGHADETR
;
A
#
# COMPACT_ATOMS: atom_id res chain seq x y z
N GLN A 1 11.51 -15.08 16.76
CA GLN A 1 12.39 -14.67 15.65
C GLN A 1 12.18 -15.69 14.53
N ILE A 2 11.86 -15.24 13.32
CA ILE A 2 11.62 -16.15 12.18
C ILE A 2 12.97 -16.69 11.70
N PRO A 3 13.13 -18.01 11.48
CA PRO A 3 14.38 -18.58 10.98
C PRO A 3 14.83 -17.92 9.68
N PRO A 4 16.15 -17.71 9.47
CA PRO A 4 16.68 -17.03 8.30
C PRO A 4 16.30 -17.72 6.98
N GLU A 5 16.11 -19.04 7.00
CA GLU A 5 15.64 -19.84 5.85
C GLU A 5 14.19 -19.54 5.49
N THR A 6 13.30 -19.44 6.49
CA THR A 6 11.90 -19.06 6.29
C THR A 6 11.80 -17.64 5.73
N ARG A 7 12.70 -16.73 6.12
CA ARG A 7 12.76 -15.37 5.58
C ARG A 7 13.17 -15.35 4.10
N ARG A 8 14.16 -16.14 3.69
CA ARG A 8 14.56 -16.26 2.28
C ARG A 8 13.45 -16.87 1.43
N TYR A 9 12.84 -17.95 1.90
CA TYR A 9 11.70 -18.58 1.22
C TYR A 9 10.57 -17.59 0.99
N ARG A 10 10.18 -16.82 2.02
CA ARG A 10 9.14 -15.80 1.91
C ARG A 10 9.48 -14.71 0.89
N LEU A 11 10.74 -14.28 0.79
CA LEU A 11 11.16 -13.31 -0.22
C LEU A 11 11.02 -13.86 -1.63
N THR A 12 11.44 -15.11 -1.86
CA THR A 12 11.29 -15.78 -3.16
C THR A 12 9.82 -15.96 -3.54
N VAL A 13 8.95 -16.34 -2.59
CA VAL A 13 7.51 -16.44 -2.83
C VAL A 13 6.94 -15.09 -3.26
N MET A 14 7.33 -13.98 -2.61
CA MET A 14 6.90 -12.66 -3.04
C MET A 14 7.33 -12.35 -4.48
N ASP A 15 8.55 -12.68 -4.87
CA ASP A 15 9.07 -12.39 -6.21
C ASP A 15 8.30 -13.18 -7.27
N VAL A 16 8.05 -14.47 -7.04
CA VAL A 16 7.21 -15.32 -7.90
C VAL A 16 5.79 -14.77 -8.02
N LEU A 17 5.19 -14.34 -6.91
CA LEU A 17 3.85 -13.74 -6.93
C LEU A 17 3.80 -12.43 -7.69
N VAL A 18 4.83 -11.61 -7.58
CA VAL A 18 4.94 -10.37 -8.35
C VAL A 18 4.96 -10.68 -9.85
N ASP A 19 5.74 -11.67 -10.28
CA ASP A 19 5.79 -12.07 -11.68
C ASP A 19 4.47 -12.68 -12.17
N TYR A 20 3.80 -13.45 -11.32
CA TYR A 20 2.46 -13.97 -11.63
C TYR A 20 1.42 -12.85 -11.82
N ILE A 21 1.41 -11.85 -10.92
CA ILE A 21 0.48 -10.72 -11.04
C ILE A 21 0.78 -9.90 -12.30
N ARG A 22 2.07 -9.69 -12.62
CA ARG A 22 2.48 -9.04 -13.88
C ARG A 22 1.98 -9.81 -15.10
N TYR A 23 2.15 -11.13 -15.10
CA TYR A 23 1.67 -12.00 -16.16
C TYR A 23 0.13 -11.89 -16.34
N LYS A 24 -0.63 -11.93 -15.24
CA LYS A 24 -2.09 -11.73 -15.27
C LYS A 24 -2.48 -10.36 -15.83
N CYS A 25 -1.81 -9.30 -15.40
CA CYS A 25 -2.04 -7.95 -15.92
C CYS A 25 -1.76 -7.87 -17.44
N HIS A 26 -0.72 -8.55 -17.91
CA HIS A 26 -0.37 -8.61 -19.33
C HIS A 26 -1.43 -9.39 -20.13
N LEU A 27 -1.87 -10.55 -19.63
CA LEU A 27 -2.91 -11.36 -20.25
C LEU A 27 -4.23 -10.58 -20.42
N LEU A 28 -4.53 -9.69 -19.47
CA LEU A 28 -5.75 -8.89 -19.44
C LEU A 28 -5.58 -7.48 -20.05
N ALA A 29 -4.46 -7.19 -20.73
CA ALA A 29 -4.11 -5.86 -21.23
C ALA A 29 -5.16 -5.20 -22.17
N GLY A 30 -6.05 -5.99 -22.77
CA GLY A 30 -7.14 -5.53 -23.63
C GLY A 30 -8.53 -6.04 -23.24
N GLU A 31 -8.66 -6.75 -22.11
CA GLU A 31 -9.95 -7.26 -21.65
C GLU A 31 -10.86 -6.10 -21.23
N ARG A 32 -12.11 -6.13 -21.70
CA ARG A 32 -13.12 -5.10 -21.41
C ARG A 32 -14.33 -5.66 -20.68
N ASN A 33 -14.43 -6.98 -20.54
CA ASN A 33 -15.52 -7.63 -19.83
C ASN A 33 -15.34 -7.44 -18.31
N PRO A 34 -16.25 -6.67 -17.66
CA PRO A 34 -16.13 -6.38 -16.24
C PRO A 34 -16.29 -7.63 -15.36
N ALA A 35 -17.05 -8.64 -15.81
CA ALA A 35 -17.24 -9.88 -15.05
C ALA A 35 -15.93 -10.69 -14.96
N VAL A 36 -15.16 -10.74 -16.06
CA VAL A 36 -13.86 -11.43 -16.09
C VAL A 36 -12.86 -10.72 -15.20
N LEU A 37 -12.75 -9.39 -15.33
CA LEU A 37 -11.84 -8.57 -14.51
C LEU A 37 -12.17 -8.67 -13.01
N LEU A 38 -13.46 -8.69 -12.66
CA LEU A 38 -13.91 -8.84 -11.28
C LEU A 38 -13.59 -10.23 -10.72
N ALA A 39 -13.83 -11.30 -11.51
CA ALA A 39 -13.50 -12.65 -11.11
C ALA A 39 -11.99 -12.80 -10.84
N GLU A 40 -11.15 -12.28 -11.74
CA GLU A 40 -9.70 -12.29 -11.60
C GLU A 40 -9.21 -11.44 -10.42
N CYS A 41 -9.81 -10.26 -10.19
CA CYS A 41 -9.55 -9.44 -9.01
C CYS A 41 -9.84 -10.22 -7.72
N ASN A 42 -11.02 -10.83 -7.61
CA ASN A 42 -11.41 -11.59 -6.42
C ASN A 42 -10.51 -12.81 -6.20
N GLN A 43 -10.12 -13.50 -7.28
CA GLN A 43 -9.19 -14.62 -7.23
C GLN A 43 -7.81 -14.16 -6.73
N LEU A 44 -7.25 -13.09 -7.29
CA LEU A 44 -5.95 -12.53 -6.86
C LEU A 44 -5.95 -12.16 -5.38
N VAL A 45 -6.97 -11.43 -4.93
CA VAL A 45 -7.09 -11.04 -3.51
C VAL A 45 -7.17 -12.29 -2.63
N SER A 46 -8.02 -13.26 -2.99
CA SER A 46 -8.20 -14.49 -2.21
C SER A 46 -6.92 -15.32 -2.15
N SER A 47 -6.22 -15.49 -3.27
CA SER A 47 -4.95 -16.23 -3.33
C SER A 47 -3.86 -15.56 -2.50
N LEU A 48 -3.73 -14.23 -2.54
CA LEU A 48 -2.76 -13.52 -1.72
C LEU A 48 -3.01 -13.73 -0.22
N TYR A 49 -4.25 -13.63 0.23
CA TYR A 49 -4.58 -13.89 1.62
C TYR A 49 -4.41 -15.35 2.01
N ILE A 50 -4.71 -16.33 1.15
CA ILE A 50 -4.48 -17.75 1.44
C ILE A 50 -2.98 -18.05 1.56
N ILE A 51 -2.18 -17.58 0.60
CA ILE A 51 -0.73 -17.86 0.56
C ILE A 51 -0.01 -17.26 1.77
N PHE A 52 -0.47 -16.11 2.23
CA PHE A 52 0.07 -15.44 3.41
C PHE A 52 -0.71 -15.73 4.69
N ASP A 53 -1.61 -16.71 4.71
CA ASP A 53 -2.37 -17.11 5.91
C ASP A 53 -3.08 -15.93 6.61
N GLY A 54 -3.70 -15.05 5.81
CA GLY A 54 -4.37 -13.85 6.30
C GLY A 54 -3.42 -12.68 6.64
N ASP A 55 -2.10 -12.85 6.53
CA ASP A 55 -1.12 -11.86 6.94
C ASP A 55 -1.09 -10.64 6.00
N ALA A 56 -1.77 -9.58 6.43
CA ALA A 56 -1.86 -8.32 5.71
C ALA A 56 -0.49 -7.66 5.48
N GLU A 57 0.52 -7.92 6.32
CA GLU A 57 1.86 -7.37 6.14
C GLU A 57 2.49 -7.93 4.85
N PHE A 58 2.45 -9.24 4.67
CA PHE A 58 3.05 -9.90 3.51
C PHE A 58 2.28 -9.58 2.22
N VAL A 59 0.96 -9.48 2.30
CA VAL A 59 0.13 -8.99 1.18
C VAL A 59 0.57 -7.57 0.79
N THR A 60 0.67 -6.65 1.75
CA THR A 60 1.08 -5.25 1.53
C THR A 60 2.49 -5.15 0.93
N LEU A 61 3.45 -5.93 1.47
CA LEU A 61 4.83 -5.97 0.95
C LEU A 61 4.90 -6.51 -0.48
N THR A 62 4.07 -7.50 -0.82
CA THR A 62 3.98 -8.04 -2.19
C THR A 62 3.50 -6.96 -3.16
N LEU A 63 2.45 -6.22 -2.80
CA LEU A 63 1.97 -5.08 -3.60
C LEU A 63 3.03 -3.96 -3.72
N LEU A 64 3.80 -3.71 -2.66
CA LEU A 64 4.90 -2.75 -2.70
C LEU A 64 6.05 -3.16 -3.62
N LYS A 65 6.22 -4.43 -3.95
CA LYS A 65 7.20 -4.91 -4.94
C LYS A 65 6.69 -4.82 -6.40
N MET A 66 5.38 -4.80 -6.62
CA MET A 66 4.77 -4.72 -7.97
C MET A 66 5.10 -3.45 -8.74
N ASP A 67 6.12 -3.39 -9.60
CA ASP A 67 6.31 -2.19 -10.43
C ASP A 67 5.09 -1.98 -11.35
N PRO A 68 4.38 -0.84 -11.29
CA PRO A 68 3.23 -0.62 -12.15
C PRO A 68 3.68 -0.55 -13.62
N VAL A 69 3.33 -1.58 -14.37
CA VAL A 69 3.52 -1.64 -15.82
C VAL A 69 2.66 -0.55 -16.46
N ALA A 70 3.27 0.31 -17.27
CA ALA A 70 2.57 1.33 -18.05
C ALA A 70 1.66 0.66 -19.10
N GLY A 71 0.38 0.41 -18.76
CA GLY A 71 -0.60 -0.18 -19.67
C GLY A 71 -2.02 -0.19 -19.10
N GLY A 72 -3.03 -0.14 -19.98
CA GLY A 72 -4.44 0.00 -19.59
C GLY A 72 -5.00 -1.16 -18.77
N GLY A 73 -4.72 -2.42 -19.15
CA GLY A 73 -5.24 -3.58 -18.41
C GLY A 73 -4.59 -3.82 -17.04
N ALA A 74 -3.36 -3.34 -16.82
CA ALA A 74 -2.76 -3.35 -15.48
C ALA A 74 -3.54 -2.45 -14.52
N VAL A 75 -4.01 -1.29 -14.99
CA VAL A 75 -4.84 -0.39 -14.18
C VAL A 75 -6.21 -1.02 -13.90
N ALA A 76 -6.86 -1.62 -14.91
CA ALA A 76 -8.19 -2.20 -14.77
C ALA A 76 -8.27 -3.32 -13.73
N LEU A 77 -7.23 -4.15 -13.62
CA LEU A 77 -7.16 -5.24 -12.64
C LEU A 77 -6.55 -4.79 -11.31
N MET A 78 -5.45 -4.03 -11.32
CA MET A 78 -4.74 -3.71 -10.08
C MET A 78 -5.43 -2.62 -9.27
N TYR A 79 -6.10 -1.66 -9.91
CA TYR A 79 -6.84 -0.64 -9.17
C TYR A 79 -7.80 -1.23 -8.13
N PRO A 80 -8.75 -2.12 -8.50
CA PRO A 80 -9.66 -2.71 -7.54
C PRO A 80 -8.96 -3.66 -6.55
N VAL A 81 -7.83 -4.29 -6.92
CA VAL A 81 -7.02 -5.09 -5.98
C VAL A 81 -6.42 -4.22 -4.86
N PHE A 82 -5.81 -3.09 -5.20
CA PHE A 82 -5.29 -2.14 -4.22
C PHE A 82 -6.42 -1.56 -3.36
N GLU A 83 -7.54 -1.20 -3.99
CA GLU A 83 -8.71 -0.72 -3.26
C GLU A 83 -9.19 -1.76 -2.26
N GLN A 84 -9.45 -3.00 -2.68
CA GLN A 84 -9.95 -4.05 -1.79
C GLN A 84 -8.97 -4.35 -0.66
N ILE A 85 -7.67 -4.48 -0.94
CA ILE A 85 -6.68 -4.85 0.09
C ILE A 85 -6.45 -3.71 1.08
N LEU A 86 -6.38 -2.46 0.62
CA LEU A 86 -6.10 -1.30 1.48
C LEU A 86 -7.35 -0.78 2.22
N THR A 87 -8.54 -1.05 1.70
CA THR A 87 -9.82 -0.69 2.36
C THR A 87 -10.40 -1.81 3.20
N ARG A 88 -10.04 -3.08 2.92
CA ARG A 88 -10.45 -4.20 3.77
C ARG A 88 -9.87 -4.00 5.15
N ARG A 89 -10.77 -3.94 6.13
CA ARG A 89 -10.42 -4.06 7.53
C ARG A 89 -9.92 -5.50 7.73
N PRO A 90 -8.70 -5.74 8.26
CA PRO A 90 -8.34 -7.10 8.65
C PRO A 90 -9.41 -7.59 9.64
N PRO A 91 -9.84 -8.87 9.57
CA PRO A 91 -10.72 -9.44 10.57
C PRO A 91 -10.00 -9.33 11.91
N SER A 92 -10.35 -8.33 12.71
CA SER A 92 -9.77 -8.10 14.01
C SER A 92 -10.20 -9.24 14.93
N THR A 93 -9.25 -9.99 15.46
CA THR A 93 -9.40 -10.88 16.61
C THR A 93 -9.61 -10.07 17.90
N GLY A 94 -10.70 -9.30 17.94
CA GLY A 94 -11.09 -8.50 19.11
C GLY A 94 -12.50 -7.91 18.96
N PRO A 95 -13.35 -7.97 20.01
CA PRO A 95 -14.72 -7.47 19.96
C PRO A 95 -14.71 -5.94 20.09
N GLY A 96 -15.04 -5.22 19.01
CA GLY A 96 -15.22 -3.78 19.06
C GLY A 96 -15.84 -3.22 17.78
N PRO A 97 -17.12 -2.81 17.78
CA PRO A 97 -17.70 -2.15 16.62
C PRO A 97 -17.07 -0.77 16.45
N GLY A 98 -16.30 -0.57 15.37
CA GLY A 98 -15.88 0.77 14.93
C GLY A 98 -14.39 1.08 14.90
N GLN A 99 -13.48 0.12 15.14
CA GLN A 99 -12.05 0.43 15.13
C GLN A 99 -11.58 0.81 13.71
N LYS A 100 -11.20 2.08 13.51
CA LYS A 100 -10.49 2.52 12.29
C LYS A 100 -9.19 1.71 12.20
N VAL A 101 -8.79 1.30 11.00
CA VAL A 101 -7.43 0.77 10.76
C VAL A 101 -6.48 1.96 10.89
N VAL A 102 -6.17 2.35 12.13
CA VAL A 102 -5.23 3.42 12.41
C VAL A 102 -3.85 2.76 12.39
N ALA A 103 -2.95 3.23 11.54
CA ALA A 103 -1.55 2.81 11.61
C ALA A 103 -1.03 3.08 13.04
N THR A 104 -0.80 2.01 13.81
CA THR A 104 -0.44 2.10 15.24
C THR A 104 1.08 2.22 15.43
N SER A 105 1.86 1.85 14.40
CA SER A 105 3.32 1.98 14.36
C SER A 105 3.77 2.84 13.18
N ILE A 106 4.98 3.39 13.28
CA ILE A 106 5.60 4.12 12.18
C ILE A 106 5.88 3.22 10.97
N MET A 107 6.23 1.95 11.18
CA MET A 107 6.42 1.01 10.09
C MET A 107 5.13 0.83 9.28
N ASP A 108 4.01 0.63 9.96
CA ASP A 108 2.70 0.44 9.30
C ASP A 108 2.26 1.73 8.60
N TYR A 109 2.53 2.89 9.22
CA TYR A 109 2.29 4.19 8.61
C TYR A 109 3.05 4.36 7.30
N VAL A 110 4.36 4.10 7.31
CA VAL A 110 5.19 4.25 6.11
C VAL A 110 4.80 3.24 5.03
N ARG A 111 4.56 1.97 5.41
CA ARG A 111 4.13 0.93 4.45
C ARG A 111 2.82 1.32 3.76
N LEU A 112 1.79 1.69 4.53
CA LEU A 112 0.51 2.12 3.98
C LEU A 112 0.66 3.36 3.11
N LEU A 113 1.44 4.35 3.55
CA LEU A 113 1.72 5.56 2.76
C LEU A 113 2.38 5.23 1.41
N LEU A 114 3.37 4.32 1.40
CA LEU A 114 4.01 3.87 0.17
C LEU A 114 3.02 3.13 -0.74
N CYS A 115 2.12 2.32 -0.18
CA CYS A 115 1.06 1.66 -0.94
C CYS A 115 0.11 2.67 -1.60
N TYR A 116 -0.36 3.68 -0.86
CA TYR A 116 -1.20 4.74 -1.42
C TYR A 116 -0.49 5.55 -2.50
N LYS A 117 0.78 5.91 -2.26
CA LYS A 117 1.60 6.62 -3.25
C LYS A 117 1.72 5.79 -4.53
N LYS A 118 1.94 4.49 -4.39
CA LYS A 118 2.07 3.57 -5.51
C LYS A 118 0.75 3.40 -6.27
N TRP A 119 -0.34 3.15 -5.56
CA TRP A 119 -1.68 3.06 -6.15
C TRP A 119 -2.05 4.32 -6.93
N LYS A 120 -1.77 5.50 -6.36
CA LYS A 120 -1.97 6.81 -7.00
C LYS A 120 -1.13 6.99 -8.27
N ALA A 121 0.07 6.42 -8.32
CA ALA A 121 0.95 6.51 -9.49
C ALA A 121 0.45 5.66 -10.68
N MET A 122 -0.36 4.62 -10.42
CA MET A 122 -0.88 3.74 -11.48
C MET A 122 -2.00 4.39 -12.28
N VAL A 123 -2.77 5.29 -11.67
CA VAL A 123 -3.93 5.90 -12.33
C VAL A 123 -3.55 7.19 -13.07
N PRO A 124 -3.94 7.35 -14.35
CA PRO A 124 -3.70 8.60 -15.06
C PRO A 124 -4.69 9.70 -14.64
N ALA A 125 -5.95 9.33 -14.39
CA ALA A 125 -7.05 10.28 -14.19
C ALA A 125 -6.97 11.02 -12.86
N ARG A 126 -7.26 12.33 -12.90
CA ARG A 126 -7.20 13.22 -11.72
C ARG A 126 -8.23 12.85 -10.65
N ARG A 127 -9.46 12.49 -11.06
CA ARG A 127 -10.54 12.12 -10.13
C ARG A 127 -10.15 10.91 -9.27
N ASP A 128 -9.55 9.89 -9.87
CA ASP A 128 -9.11 8.70 -9.15
C ASP A 128 -7.97 9.02 -8.18
N LYS A 129 -7.06 9.91 -8.57
CA LYS A 129 -6.01 10.43 -7.67
C LYS A 129 -6.59 11.17 -6.47
N GLU A 130 -7.68 11.92 -6.64
CA GLU A 130 -8.36 12.63 -5.55
C GLU A 130 -9.08 11.66 -4.62
N ALA A 131 -9.77 10.65 -5.16
CA ALA A 131 -10.40 9.58 -4.37
C ALA A 131 -9.37 8.83 -3.50
N ILE A 132 -8.21 8.47 -4.08
CA ILE A 132 -7.12 7.83 -3.33
C ILE A 132 -6.60 8.74 -2.22
N ASN A 133 -6.45 10.05 -2.46
CA ASN A 133 -5.99 10.99 -1.40
C ASN A 133 -7.03 11.11 -0.28
N ALA A 134 -8.32 11.24 -0.61
CA ALA A 134 -9.39 11.33 0.37
C ALA A 134 -9.43 10.08 1.25
N LEU A 135 -9.26 8.90 0.65
CA LEU A 135 -9.19 7.64 1.36
C LEU A 135 -7.95 7.55 2.26
N ALA A 136 -6.78 7.94 1.75
CA ALA A 136 -5.54 7.97 2.53
C ALA A 136 -5.67 8.88 3.76
N ILE A 137 -6.29 10.07 3.62
CA ILE A 137 -6.55 11.00 4.74
C ILE A 137 -7.50 10.37 5.79
N LYS A 138 -8.46 9.55 5.36
CA LYS A 138 -9.40 8.88 6.27
C LYS A 138 -8.77 7.76 7.09
N ILE A 139 -7.80 7.04 6.48
CA ILE A 139 -7.18 5.83 7.06
C ILE A 139 -5.88 6.16 7.80
N LEU A 140 -5.02 6.99 7.23
CA LEU A 140 -3.74 7.36 7.85
C LEU A 140 -3.95 8.42 8.94
N PRO A 141 -3.23 8.32 10.07
CA PRO A 141 -3.09 9.42 11.02
C PRO A 141 -2.67 10.73 10.33
N VAL A 142 -3.22 11.87 10.77
CA VAL A 142 -2.86 13.21 10.26
C VAL A 142 -1.37 13.53 10.50
N ARG A 143 -0.80 12.99 11.57
CA ARG A 143 0.62 13.12 11.91
C ARG A 143 1.27 11.75 11.92
N CYS A 144 2.49 11.67 11.40
CA CYS A 144 3.30 10.45 11.49
C CYS A 144 3.42 10.01 12.96
N PRO A 145 3.21 8.72 13.29
CA PRO A 145 3.45 8.18 14.62
C PRO A 145 4.90 8.46 15.08
N PRO A 146 5.12 8.64 16.39
CA PRO A 146 6.47 8.89 16.92
C PRO A 146 7.36 7.67 16.78
N VAL A 147 8.67 7.92 16.62
CA VAL A 147 9.73 6.91 16.68
C VAL A 147 9.80 6.36 18.10
N ARG A 148 9.71 5.04 18.26
CA ARG A 148 9.78 4.38 19.57
C ARG A 148 11.07 3.58 19.74
N THR A 149 11.63 3.08 18.64
CA THR A 149 12.80 2.21 18.66
C THR A 149 13.84 2.63 17.63
N LYS A 150 15.09 2.14 17.77
CA LYS A 150 16.13 2.35 16.74
C LYS A 150 15.78 1.69 15.40
N GLN A 151 14.93 0.66 15.40
CA GLN A 151 14.48 -0.03 14.18
C GLN A 151 13.53 0.84 13.34
N ASP A 152 12.95 1.88 13.94
CA ASP A 152 12.05 2.81 13.25
C ASP A 152 12.81 3.83 12.39
N LEU A 153 14.09 4.09 12.69
CA LEU A 153 14.90 5.14 12.05
C LEU A 153 15.02 4.98 10.52
N PRO A 154 15.22 3.78 9.94
CA PRO A 154 15.20 3.60 8.49
C PRO A 154 13.86 4.00 7.86
N PHE A 155 12.73 3.79 8.55
CA PHE A 155 11.40 4.11 8.03
C PHE A 155 11.14 5.62 8.00
N VAL A 156 11.59 6.34 9.03
CA VAL A 156 11.55 7.81 9.04
C VAL A 156 12.29 8.40 7.83
N ARG A 157 13.44 7.81 7.46
CA ARG A 157 14.24 8.28 6.32
C ARG A 157 13.55 8.08 4.97
N MET A 158 12.57 7.17 4.87
CA MET A 158 11.76 6.96 3.67
C MET A 158 10.64 7.99 3.52
N LEU A 159 10.26 8.69 4.60
CA LEU A 159 9.25 9.73 4.53
C LEU A 159 9.77 10.94 3.76
N PRO A 160 8.91 11.63 2.98
CA PRO A 160 9.28 12.91 2.38
C PRO A 160 9.74 13.85 3.49
N ARG A 161 10.94 14.43 3.34
CA ARG A 161 11.38 15.49 4.25
C ARG A 161 10.42 16.65 4.03
N LEU A 162 9.57 16.93 5.01
CA LEU A 162 8.83 18.19 5.02
C LEU A 162 9.89 19.29 5.06
N SER A 163 10.05 20.02 3.96
CA SER A 163 10.85 21.23 3.96
C SER A 163 10.28 22.14 5.04
N SER A 164 11.06 22.35 6.09
CA SER A 164 10.83 23.34 7.13
C SER A 164 10.98 24.74 6.52
N THR A 165 10.00 25.15 5.71
CA THR A 165 9.83 26.54 5.27
C THR A 165 8.61 27.12 5.96
N ALA A 166 8.67 27.17 7.30
CA ALA A 166 7.73 27.91 8.14
C ALA A 166 8.35 28.16 9.54
N ALA A 167 9.59 28.64 9.58
CA ALA A 167 10.24 29.11 10.80
C ALA A 167 11.40 30.07 10.47
N LYS A 168 11.12 31.11 9.69
CA LYS A 168 11.95 32.33 9.58
C LYS A 168 11.15 33.42 8.87
N GLY A 169 10.03 33.79 9.46
CA GLY A 169 9.47 35.13 9.34
C GLY A 169 9.50 35.71 10.74
N HIS A 170 9.98 36.95 10.87
CA HIS A 170 10.07 37.76 12.10
C HIS A 170 11.40 37.72 12.89
N ALA A 171 12.39 38.44 12.36
CA ALA A 171 13.34 39.28 13.10
C ALA A 171 14.01 40.18 12.06
N ASP A 172 13.43 41.33 11.78
CA ASP A 172 13.90 42.62 12.30
C ASP A 172 14.83 43.28 11.27
N GLU A 173 14.22 44.04 10.35
CA GLU A 173 14.92 45.00 9.50
C GLU A 173 14.41 46.38 9.90
N THR A 174 14.94 46.85 11.03
CA THR A 174 14.83 48.22 11.51
C THR A 174 16.24 48.80 11.60
N ARG A 175 16.83 49.24 10.49
CA ARG A 175 17.68 50.45 10.37
C ARG A 175 18.35 50.57 9.01
#